data_AF-A0A934DP23-F1
#
_entry.id   AF-A0A934DP23-F1
#
_cell.length_a   1.000
_cell.length_b   1.000
_cell.length_c   1.000
_cell.angle_alpha   90.00
_cell.angle_beta   90.00
_cell.angle_gamma   90.00
#
_symmetry.space_group_name_H-M   'P 1'
#
loop_
_entity.id
_entity.type
_entity.pdbx_description
1 polymer ?
#
loop_
_entity_poly.entity_id
_entity_poly.type
_entity_poly.pdbx_seq_one_letter_code
_entity_poly.pdbx_strand_id
1 'polypeptide(L)'
;MRARSCLFFASIAALLSAACGDAPDTTATDSTQQEGPRGPLGKADATGSCKAGSSGDFCGKKGSGSCYCDDGCKGYGDCCTDYEPVCKGSAPPSGSDDAVSCEDAGNICNLSPAGAAVYRLYREAVRADGLLSEVDAQRMGAFVRGSAEHKAAVSAFLGKVIADPKTKFDGKSKQILEGFQKGTPPSFVPAENQVYKLKTGTQASSVLDDSIYLVGDGTLSGSINSSSYSRGYAKKADGILRFPHGSKAPAHLPVDSADETQRLRNQSPAVALDLAAGTAGLQLGQFGFDYRAQKRFYDSHAQYWEGLCHAWSYGALDERINALVDVDGIASKRGVWIFGQWLSRADLGNWMMAVSDQLSVADTELVDPFVTPRDILLGVTQWVMTSGLGLRADMFNDVEKGSSEVWNQPIIAADMKVSTPPPSVADAIFAYAKTDTKNTEALPASPKVKLVQIRAYWGAEIDDAHEGAPGIEVADWNMYFVLNPDGKAVVGYMAHHLAAKVAGLPVKDSDPLPDYFAYPKNQILDAAFEGKPSTMLKGALDGSVFRFFVGTVLSYGVPETMRTSFESDVKAGVDVALLKKKYPGIANAYSKPSWDASFSPKLGAGTDFGAQWGKFANPG
;
A
#
# COMPACT_ATOMS: atom_id res chain seq x y z
N MET A 1 13.29 15.62 39.64
CA MET A 1 14.50 16.07 40.37
C MET A 1 15.18 14.89 41.07
N ARG A 2 16.28 14.40 40.51
CA ARG A 2 17.42 13.76 41.22
C ARG A 2 18.49 13.51 40.16
N ALA A 3 19.44 14.43 40.08
CA ALA A 3 20.60 14.36 39.21
C ALA A 3 21.62 13.36 39.78
N ARG A 4 22.22 12.55 38.91
CA ARG A 4 23.47 11.86 39.21
C ARG A 4 24.47 12.13 38.10
N SER A 5 25.44 12.97 38.44
CA SER A 5 26.71 13.12 37.76
C SER A 5 27.56 11.85 37.91
N CYS A 6 28.29 11.49 36.86
CA CYS A 6 29.57 10.77 36.97
C CYS A 6 30.53 11.34 35.93
N LEU A 7 31.67 11.81 36.45
CA LEU A 7 32.81 12.37 35.75
C LEU A 7 33.79 11.25 35.33
N PHE A 8 34.47 11.50 34.20
CA PHE A 8 35.87 11.16 33.85
C PHE A 8 36.33 9.70 33.75
N PHE A 9 36.84 9.33 32.57
CA PHE A 9 38.28 9.12 32.36
C PHE A 9 38.66 9.41 30.89
N ALA A 10 39.63 10.30 30.71
CA ALA A 10 40.35 10.51 29.46
C ALA A 10 41.60 9.63 29.46
N SER A 11 41.99 9.07 28.32
CA SER A 11 43.36 8.67 28.03
C SER A 11 43.62 8.71 26.53
N ILE A 12 44.54 9.60 26.18
CA ILE A 12 45.18 9.80 24.89
C ILE A 12 46.38 8.84 24.79
N ALA A 13 46.58 8.19 23.64
CA ALA A 13 47.91 7.84 23.14
C ALA A 13 47.87 7.68 21.62
N ALA A 14 48.71 8.47 20.95
CA ALA A 14 48.98 8.48 19.52
C ALA A 14 50.36 7.86 19.22
N LEU A 15 50.56 7.32 18.01
CA LEU A 15 51.81 7.26 17.20
C LEU A 15 51.47 6.48 15.90
N LEU A 16 51.35 7.11 14.72
CA LEU A 16 52.35 7.59 13.74
C LEU A 16 52.95 6.51 12.82
N SER A 17 52.77 6.70 11.51
CA SER A 17 53.70 6.55 10.35
C SER A 17 52.93 6.04 9.12
N ALA A 18 52.56 6.86 8.12
CA ALA A 18 53.36 7.51 7.07
C ALA A 18 53.84 6.55 5.96
N ALA A 19 53.31 6.73 4.74
CA ALA A 19 54.05 6.57 3.48
C ALA A 19 53.27 7.21 2.32
N CYS A 20 53.74 8.37 1.87
CA CYS A 20 53.44 8.96 0.56
C CYS A 20 54.30 8.30 -0.52
N GLY A 21 53.83 8.30 -1.77
CA GLY A 21 54.65 7.99 -2.93
C GLY A 21 53.92 8.34 -4.23
N ASP A 22 54.23 9.51 -4.80
CA ASP A 22 53.81 9.96 -6.12
C ASP A 22 54.94 9.85 -7.15
N ALA A 23 54.52 9.71 -8.42
CA ALA A 23 55.17 10.07 -9.71
C ALA A 23 56.17 9.09 -10.38
N PRO A 24 56.43 9.18 -11.71
CA PRO A 24 55.62 9.70 -12.84
C PRO A 24 55.58 8.79 -14.12
N ASP A 25 54.62 9.11 -14.99
CA ASP A 25 54.61 9.19 -16.48
C ASP A 25 55.48 8.26 -17.37
N THR A 26 54.86 7.60 -18.36
CA THR A 26 55.41 7.43 -19.74
C THR A 26 54.43 6.77 -20.73
N THR A 27 54.11 7.54 -21.78
CA THR A 27 54.00 7.16 -23.22
C THR A 27 52.99 6.13 -23.74
N ALA A 28 52.28 6.58 -24.77
CA ALA A 28 51.45 5.84 -25.69
C ALA A 28 52.15 4.67 -26.40
N THR A 29 51.41 3.58 -26.66
CA THR A 29 51.61 2.77 -27.86
C THR A 29 50.31 2.06 -28.25
N ASP A 30 49.91 2.35 -29.47
CA ASP A 30 48.92 1.66 -30.29
C ASP A 30 49.32 0.18 -30.49
N SER A 31 48.41 -0.77 -30.23
CA SER A 31 48.54 -2.15 -30.72
C SER A 31 47.22 -2.91 -30.74
N THR A 32 46.93 -3.41 -31.94
CA THR A 32 46.00 -4.46 -32.32
C THR A 32 45.89 -5.61 -31.30
N GLN A 33 44.69 -5.85 -30.76
CA GLN A 33 44.40 -7.01 -29.92
C GLN A 33 44.32 -8.29 -30.77
N GLN A 34 45.42 -9.02 -30.74
CA GLN A 34 45.55 -10.43 -31.05
C GLN A 34 44.91 -11.24 -29.90
N GLU A 35 43.91 -12.07 -30.20
CA GLU A 35 43.25 -12.95 -29.22
C GLU A 35 44.28 -13.89 -28.57
N GLY A 36 44.62 -13.63 -27.30
CA GLY A 36 45.44 -14.51 -26.48
C GLY A 36 44.66 -15.75 -26.00
N PRO A 37 45.36 -16.81 -25.56
CA PRO A 37 44.74 -18.03 -25.07
C PRO A 37 43.87 -17.76 -23.83
N ARG A 38 42.59 -18.19 -23.89
CA ARG A 38 41.62 -18.11 -22.77
C ARG A 38 42.24 -18.67 -21.48
N GLY A 39 42.19 -17.87 -20.42
CA GLY A 39 42.53 -18.30 -19.05
C GLY A 39 41.55 -19.36 -18.50
N PRO A 40 41.74 -19.81 -17.24
CA PRO A 40 40.99 -20.91 -16.63
C PRO A 40 39.46 -20.71 -16.73
N LEU A 41 38.76 -21.75 -17.17
CA LEU A 41 37.32 -21.84 -17.48
C LEU A 41 36.44 -21.20 -16.37
N GLY A 42 35.91 -20.01 -16.64
CA GLY A 42 34.87 -19.38 -15.81
C GLY A 42 33.47 -19.91 -16.16
N LYS A 43 32.46 -19.60 -15.32
CA LYS A 43 31.04 -20.00 -15.50
C LYS A 43 30.40 -19.71 -16.87
N ALA A 44 31.06 -18.95 -17.73
CA ALA A 44 30.64 -18.63 -19.10
C ALA A 44 30.66 -19.83 -20.07
N ASP A 45 31.23 -20.98 -19.69
CA ASP A 45 31.19 -22.22 -20.49
C ASP A 45 30.08 -23.20 -20.03
N ALA A 46 29.04 -22.69 -19.37
CA ALA A 46 27.95 -23.51 -18.87
C ALA A 46 27.18 -24.19 -20.02
N THR A 47 27.07 -25.52 -19.95
CA THR A 47 26.32 -26.34 -20.92
C THR A 47 25.03 -26.85 -20.29
N GLY A 48 23.96 -26.98 -21.06
CA GLY A 48 22.67 -27.49 -20.61
C GLY A 48 21.49 -26.79 -21.27
N SER A 49 20.28 -27.25 -20.96
CA SER A 49 19.04 -26.75 -21.55
C SER A 49 17.94 -26.60 -20.51
N CYS A 50 17.14 -25.55 -20.68
CA CYS A 50 15.90 -25.30 -19.93
C CYS A 50 14.73 -26.17 -20.38
N LYS A 51 14.81 -26.86 -21.52
CA LYS A 51 13.81 -27.87 -21.88
C LYS A 51 14.04 -29.10 -21.01
N ALA A 52 13.05 -29.51 -20.21
CA ALA A 52 13.03 -30.90 -19.76
C ALA A 52 12.46 -31.75 -20.88
N GLY A 53 12.72 -33.06 -20.82
CA GLY A 53 12.19 -34.02 -21.79
C GLY A 53 10.66 -34.12 -21.72
N SER A 54 10.11 -35.32 -21.71
CA SER A 54 8.65 -35.55 -21.70
C SER A 54 7.91 -35.09 -20.41
N SER A 55 8.53 -34.31 -19.54
CA SER A 55 8.06 -33.98 -18.18
C SER A 55 8.07 -32.48 -17.81
N GLY A 56 8.09 -31.56 -18.78
CA GLY A 56 7.97 -30.10 -18.57
C GLY A 56 9.25 -29.33 -18.90
N ASP A 57 9.39 -28.07 -18.48
CA ASP A 57 10.64 -27.30 -18.57
C ASP A 57 11.33 -27.16 -17.20
N PHE A 58 12.56 -26.64 -17.21
CA PHE A 58 13.37 -26.37 -16.03
C PHE A 58 13.24 -24.93 -15.51
N CYS A 59 12.18 -24.20 -15.87
CA CYS A 59 12.05 -22.79 -15.53
C CYS A 59 11.90 -22.59 -14.01
N GLY A 60 12.67 -21.66 -13.46
CA GLY A 60 12.83 -21.40 -12.02
C GLY A 60 13.75 -22.37 -11.28
N LYS A 61 14.41 -23.30 -11.97
CA LYS A 61 15.29 -24.32 -11.38
C LYS A 61 16.54 -24.55 -12.23
N LYS A 62 17.40 -25.45 -11.78
CA LYS A 62 18.61 -25.85 -12.52
C LYS A 62 18.22 -26.63 -13.78
N GLY A 63 18.81 -26.28 -14.92
CA GLY A 63 18.59 -26.96 -16.19
C GLY A 63 19.22 -28.35 -16.25
N SER A 64 19.13 -29.00 -17.42
CA SER A 64 19.71 -30.33 -17.67
C SER A 64 21.25 -30.39 -17.75
N GLY A 65 21.96 -29.42 -17.17
CA GLY A 65 23.41 -29.34 -17.20
C GLY A 65 24.00 -28.48 -16.07
N SER A 66 25.06 -27.72 -16.37
CA SER A 66 25.74 -26.84 -15.42
C SER A 66 25.18 -25.42 -15.38
N CYS A 67 24.03 -25.17 -16.02
CA CYS A 67 23.38 -23.88 -16.15
C CYS A 67 22.06 -23.80 -15.36
N TYR A 68 21.58 -22.58 -15.14
CA TYR A 68 20.33 -22.26 -14.45
C TYR A 68 19.30 -21.63 -15.39
N CYS A 69 18.03 -21.86 -15.07
CA CYS A 69 16.86 -21.40 -15.83
C CYS A 69 15.97 -20.51 -14.96
N ASP A 70 16.57 -19.63 -14.17
CA ASP A 70 15.90 -18.67 -13.29
C ASP A 70 16.30 -17.22 -13.64
N ASP A 71 15.65 -16.24 -13.04
CA ASP A 71 15.94 -14.82 -13.31
C ASP A 71 17.30 -14.35 -12.74
N GLY A 72 17.86 -15.09 -11.77
CA GLY A 72 19.16 -14.79 -11.17
C GLY A 72 20.33 -15.14 -12.09
N CYS A 73 20.15 -16.06 -13.04
CA CYS A 73 21.24 -16.60 -13.85
C CYS A 73 22.01 -15.53 -14.64
N LYS A 74 21.36 -14.43 -15.04
CA LYS A 74 22.00 -13.32 -15.77
C LYS A 74 22.99 -12.55 -14.89
N GLY A 75 22.70 -12.42 -13.59
CA GLY A 75 23.59 -11.78 -12.63
C GLY A 75 24.82 -12.62 -12.32
N TYR A 76 24.69 -13.95 -12.36
CA TYR A 76 25.77 -14.89 -12.07
C TYR A 76 26.52 -15.40 -13.30
N GLY A 77 26.03 -15.10 -14.50
CA GLY A 77 26.63 -15.53 -15.76
C GLY A 77 26.52 -17.05 -16.01
N ASP A 78 25.46 -17.69 -15.52
CA ASP A 78 25.25 -19.14 -15.60
C ASP A 78 23.91 -19.55 -16.24
N CYS A 79 23.31 -18.67 -17.05
CA CYS A 79 22.08 -19.01 -17.80
C CYS A 79 22.29 -20.14 -18.80
N CYS A 80 21.30 -21.01 -18.94
CA CYS A 80 21.26 -21.94 -20.06
C CYS A 80 21.06 -21.16 -21.37
N THR A 81 21.65 -21.66 -22.46
CA THR A 81 21.63 -21.00 -23.78
C THR A 81 20.23 -20.80 -24.36
N ASP A 82 19.27 -21.62 -23.92
CA ASP A 82 17.87 -21.59 -24.34
C ASP A 82 16.92 -21.01 -23.27
N TYR A 83 17.44 -20.33 -22.23
CA TYR A 83 16.61 -19.72 -21.18
C TYR A 83 15.53 -18.78 -21.71
N GLU A 84 15.90 -17.79 -22.52
CA GLU A 84 14.94 -16.83 -23.12
C GLU A 84 13.85 -17.53 -23.96
N PRO A 85 14.17 -18.36 -24.97
CA PRO A 85 13.15 -18.98 -25.79
C PRO A 85 12.30 -20.06 -25.09
N VAL A 86 12.80 -20.68 -23.99
CA VAL A 86 12.07 -21.73 -23.26
C VAL A 86 11.27 -21.17 -22.10
N CYS A 87 11.89 -20.34 -21.26
CA CYS A 87 11.29 -19.88 -20.00
C CYS A 87 10.60 -18.54 -20.09
N LYS A 88 10.84 -17.75 -21.14
CA LYS A 88 10.08 -16.52 -21.38
C LYS A 88 9.00 -16.64 -22.44
N GLY A 89 8.97 -17.75 -23.17
CA GLY A 89 8.05 -17.99 -24.27
C GLY A 89 8.23 -16.99 -25.42
N SER A 90 8.09 -17.44 -26.65
CA SER A 90 7.80 -16.51 -27.76
C SER A 90 6.54 -15.71 -27.39
N ALA A 91 6.63 -14.38 -27.49
CA ALA A 91 5.52 -13.47 -27.25
C ALA A 91 4.23 -14.04 -27.88
N PRO A 92 3.10 -14.06 -27.13
CA PRO A 92 1.87 -14.66 -27.64
C PRO A 92 1.51 -14.04 -28.99
N PRO A 93 0.92 -14.82 -29.92
CA PRO A 93 0.44 -14.27 -31.18
C PRO A 93 -0.47 -13.09 -30.84
N SER A 94 -0.21 -11.95 -31.49
CA SER A 94 -0.98 -10.72 -31.35
C SER A 94 -2.44 -11.01 -31.68
N GLY A 95 -3.21 -11.42 -30.68
CA GLY A 95 -4.65 -11.48 -30.76
C GLY A 95 -5.14 -10.07 -31.02
N SER A 96 -6.00 -9.90 -32.02
CA SER A 96 -6.69 -8.63 -32.25
C SER A 96 -7.63 -8.38 -31.06
N ASP A 97 -7.11 -7.63 -30.09
CA ASP A 97 -7.71 -7.29 -28.81
C ASP A 97 -8.76 -6.18 -28.94
N ASP A 98 -10.04 -6.50 -29.18
CA ASP A 98 -11.10 -5.59 -28.72
C ASP A 98 -11.21 -5.70 -27.19
N ALA A 99 -10.28 -5.09 -26.46
CA ALA A 99 -10.47 -4.77 -25.05
C ALA A 99 -11.56 -3.69 -24.93
N VAL A 100 -12.33 -3.69 -23.83
CA VAL A 100 -13.33 -2.65 -23.53
C VAL A 100 -12.70 -1.25 -23.67
N SER A 101 -13.13 -0.50 -24.68
CA SER A 101 -12.65 0.87 -24.90
C SER A 101 -13.28 1.83 -23.89
N CYS A 102 -12.68 3.01 -23.68
CA CYS A 102 -13.31 4.06 -22.87
C CYS A 102 -14.68 4.51 -23.44
N GLU A 103 -14.90 4.35 -24.74
CA GLU A 103 -16.17 4.63 -25.41
C GLU A 103 -17.23 3.57 -25.01
N ASP A 104 -16.86 2.30 -25.04
CA ASP A 104 -17.71 1.17 -24.61
C ASP A 104 -17.95 1.17 -23.09
N ALA A 105 -16.99 1.67 -22.31
CA ALA A 105 -17.11 1.86 -20.87
C ALA A 105 -18.12 2.98 -20.50
N GLY A 106 -18.60 3.78 -21.46
CA GLY A 106 -19.66 4.76 -21.25
C GLY A 106 -19.20 6.03 -20.57
N ASN A 107 -18.13 6.68 -21.08
CA ASN A 107 -17.56 7.92 -20.54
C ASN A 107 -16.94 7.83 -19.14
N ILE A 108 -16.73 6.65 -18.56
CA ILE A 108 -16.13 6.51 -17.22
C ILE A 108 -14.73 7.15 -17.12
N CYS A 109 -13.95 7.13 -18.21
CA CYS A 109 -12.66 7.79 -18.30
C CYS A 109 -12.75 9.33 -18.32
N ASN A 110 -13.93 9.88 -18.62
CA ASN A 110 -14.19 11.32 -18.76
C ASN A 110 -14.91 11.93 -17.54
N LEU A 111 -15.34 11.13 -16.55
CA LEU A 111 -16.29 11.59 -15.54
C LEU A 111 -15.72 11.73 -14.13
N SER A 112 -14.71 10.96 -13.71
CA SER A 112 -14.04 11.16 -12.41
C SER A 112 -12.67 10.49 -12.29
N PRO A 113 -11.78 11.02 -11.41
CA PRO A 113 -10.53 10.33 -11.03
C PRO A 113 -10.75 8.88 -10.56
N ALA A 114 -11.81 8.58 -9.80
CA ALA A 114 -12.15 7.22 -9.41
C ALA A 114 -12.38 6.28 -10.60
N GLY A 115 -13.14 6.74 -11.61
CA GLY A 115 -13.36 5.97 -12.83
C GLY A 115 -12.06 5.70 -13.60
N ALA A 116 -11.19 6.70 -13.69
CA ALA A 116 -9.88 6.57 -14.31
C ALA A 116 -8.97 5.57 -13.57
N ALA A 117 -8.98 5.60 -12.23
CA ALA A 117 -8.24 4.69 -11.38
C ALA A 117 -8.67 3.22 -11.56
N VAL A 118 -9.97 2.91 -11.47
CA VAL A 118 -10.48 1.54 -11.66
C VAL A 118 -10.15 1.02 -13.04
N TYR A 119 -10.30 1.87 -14.05
CA TYR A 119 -10.00 1.50 -15.41
C TYR A 119 -8.50 1.27 -15.63
N ARG A 120 -7.63 2.01 -14.94
CA ARG A 120 -6.19 1.74 -14.91
C ARG A 120 -5.92 0.34 -14.37
N LEU A 121 -6.47 -0.01 -13.22
CA LEU A 121 -6.30 -1.31 -12.57
C LEU A 121 -6.78 -2.47 -13.44
N TYR A 122 -7.96 -2.34 -14.04
CA TYR A 122 -8.49 -3.34 -14.97
C TYR A 122 -7.51 -3.63 -16.12
N ARG A 123 -6.91 -2.59 -16.69
CA ARG A 123 -5.94 -2.76 -17.79
C ARG A 123 -4.64 -3.36 -17.33
N GLU A 124 -4.17 -3.03 -16.13
CA GLU A 124 -3.00 -3.68 -15.53
C GLU A 124 -3.22 -5.19 -15.40
N ALA A 125 -4.40 -5.59 -14.91
CA ALA A 125 -4.77 -7.00 -14.72
C ALA A 125 -4.88 -7.79 -16.04
N VAL A 126 -5.57 -7.25 -17.05
CA VAL A 126 -5.95 -8.02 -18.27
C VAL A 126 -4.78 -8.25 -19.25
N ARG A 127 -3.60 -7.69 -19.01
CA ARG A 127 -2.58 -7.44 -20.03
C ARG A 127 -1.74 -8.61 -20.54
N ALA A 128 -1.74 -9.76 -19.88
CA ALA A 128 -0.85 -10.86 -20.27
C ALA A 128 -1.60 -12.06 -20.88
N ASP A 129 -2.79 -12.36 -20.39
CA ASP A 129 -3.52 -13.59 -20.71
C ASP A 129 -5.05 -13.42 -20.69
N GLY A 130 -5.52 -12.20 -20.41
CA GLY A 130 -6.91 -11.87 -20.18
C GLY A 130 -7.46 -12.38 -18.85
N LEU A 131 -6.62 -12.90 -17.95
CA LEU A 131 -7.02 -13.46 -16.66
C LEU A 131 -7.02 -12.39 -15.58
N LEU A 132 -8.19 -12.18 -14.98
CA LEU A 132 -8.36 -11.33 -13.82
C LEU A 132 -8.23 -12.20 -12.56
N SER A 133 -7.16 -11.96 -11.78
CA SER A 133 -6.89 -12.71 -10.55
C SER A 133 -7.77 -12.25 -9.38
N GLU A 134 -7.84 -13.07 -8.33
CA GLU A 134 -8.57 -12.74 -7.10
C GLU A 134 -8.07 -11.42 -6.49
N VAL A 135 -6.76 -11.16 -6.55
CA VAL A 135 -6.15 -9.89 -6.07
C VAL A 135 -6.61 -8.70 -6.92
N ASP A 136 -6.64 -8.85 -8.25
CA ASP A 136 -7.11 -7.79 -9.15
C ASP A 136 -8.60 -7.49 -8.95
N ALA A 137 -9.41 -8.54 -8.76
CA ALA A 137 -10.83 -8.41 -8.46
C ALA A 137 -11.07 -7.61 -7.17
N GLN A 138 -10.27 -7.87 -6.13
CA GLN A 138 -10.33 -7.14 -4.87
C GLN A 138 -9.93 -5.67 -5.04
N ARG A 139 -8.80 -5.40 -5.72
CA ARG A 139 -8.32 -4.03 -6.02
C ARG A 139 -9.37 -3.22 -6.79
N MET A 140 -10.02 -3.81 -7.78
CA MET A 140 -11.09 -3.15 -8.54
C MET A 140 -12.36 -2.94 -7.71
N GLY A 141 -12.74 -3.96 -6.94
CA GLY A 141 -13.91 -3.92 -6.07
C GLY A 141 -13.85 -2.86 -4.97
N ALA A 142 -12.64 -2.53 -4.50
CA ALA A 142 -12.41 -1.50 -3.48
C ALA A 142 -13.05 -0.15 -3.82
N PHE A 143 -13.09 0.21 -5.10
CA PHE A 143 -13.68 1.48 -5.55
C PHE A 143 -15.22 1.48 -5.55
N VAL A 144 -15.88 0.32 -5.46
CA VAL A 144 -17.34 0.23 -5.29
C VAL A 144 -17.75 0.39 -3.82
N ARG A 145 -16.84 0.12 -2.88
CA ARG A 145 -17.08 0.35 -1.45
C ARG A 145 -17.02 1.82 -1.06
N GLY A 146 -16.32 2.65 -1.85
CA GLY A 146 -16.26 4.11 -1.66
C GLY A 146 -17.61 4.81 -1.89
N SER A 147 -17.62 6.14 -1.78
CA SER A 147 -18.81 7.01 -1.77
C SER A 147 -19.96 6.65 -2.74
N ALA A 148 -21.19 6.96 -2.30
CA ALA A 148 -22.45 6.63 -2.98
C ALA A 148 -22.52 7.13 -4.45
N GLU A 149 -22.18 8.41 -4.66
CA GLU A 149 -21.22 8.84 -5.68
C GLU A 149 -21.10 8.03 -6.98
N HIS A 150 -19.97 7.34 -7.03
CA HIS A 150 -19.52 6.57 -8.18
C HIS A 150 -19.81 5.09 -8.01
N LYS A 151 -20.38 4.65 -6.88
CA LYS A 151 -20.81 3.26 -6.68
C LYS A 151 -21.63 2.77 -7.87
N ALA A 152 -22.53 3.60 -8.41
CA ALA A 152 -23.31 3.25 -9.60
C ALA A 152 -22.46 3.13 -10.87
N ALA A 153 -21.58 4.11 -11.15
CA ALA A 153 -20.75 4.11 -12.37
C ALA A 153 -19.68 3.01 -12.35
N VAL A 154 -18.97 2.86 -11.23
CA VAL A 154 -17.98 1.80 -11.03
C VAL A 154 -18.68 0.43 -11.01
N SER A 155 -19.81 0.28 -10.32
CA SER A 155 -20.58 -0.98 -10.37
C SER A 155 -21.06 -1.31 -11.78
N ALA A 156 -21.51 -0.31 -12.56
CA ALA A 156 -21.86 -0.51 -13.96
C ALA A 156 -20.63 -0.93 -14.80
N PHE A 157 -19.45 -0.36 -14.55
CA PHE A 157 -18.21 -0.80 -15.19
C PHE A 157 -17.87 -2.24 -14.84
N LEU A 158 -17.88 -2.61 -13.55
CA LEU A 158 -17.65 -3.99 -13.13
C LEU A 158 -18.65 -4.94 -13.77
N GLY A 159 -19.92 -4.55 -13.89
CA GLY A 159 -20.94 -5.31 -14.61
C GLY A 159 -20.58 -5.56 -16.08
N LYS A 160 -20.00 -4.55 -16.77
CA LYS A 160 -19.48 -4.72 -18.13
C LYS A 160 -18.28 -5.65 -18.17
N VAL A 161 -17.34 -5.52 -17.24
CA VAL A 161 -16.16 -6.40 -17.13
C VAL A 161 -16.58 -7.86 -16.92
N ILE A 162 -17.55 -8.11 -16.03
CA ILE A 162 -18.11 -9.44 -15.75
C ILE A 162 -18.83 -10.03 -16.98
N ALA A 163 -19.51 -9.18 -17.75
CA ALA A 163 -20.26 -9.59 -18.94
C ALA A 163 -19.39 -9.72 -20.19
N ASP A 164 -18.16 -9.20 -20.20
CA ASP A 164 -17.26 -9.28 -21.34
C ASP A 164 -16.77 -10.74 -21.50
N PRO A 165 -17.11 -11.43 -22.60
CA PRO A 165 -16.70 -12.82 -22.83
C PRO A 165 -15.19 -13.00 -22.97
N LYS A 166 -14.42 -11.91 -23.12
CA LYS A 166 -12.96 -11.94 -23.22
C LYS A 166 -12.26 -11.90 -21.87
N THR A 167 -12.93 -11.37 -20.85
CA THR A 167 -12.40 -11.38 -19.49
C THR A 167 -12.44 -12.81 -18.97
N LYS A 168 -11.27 -13.41 -18.79
CA LYS A 168 -11.16 -14.67 -18.07
C LYS A 168 -11.08 -14.35 -16.59
N PHE A 169 -11.75 -15.15 -15.79
CA PHE A 169 -11.71 -15.05 -14.34
C PHE A 169 -11.02 -16.29 -13.80
N ASP A 170 -10.24 -16.14 -12.74
CA ASP A 170 -9.98 -17.31 -11.90
C ASP A 170 -11.29 -17.76 -11.24
N GLY A 171 -11.27 -18.94 -10.61
CA GLY A 171 -12.48 -19.55 -10.05
C GLY A 171 -13.24 -18.68 -9.03
N LYS A 172 -12.59 -17.66 -8.44
CA LYS A 172 -13.19 -16.79 -7.41
C LYS A 172 -13.35 -15.34 -7.86
N SER A 173 -12.51 -14.82 -8.76
CA SER A 173 -12.53 -13.42 -9.20
C SER A 173 -13.90 -12.94 -9.65
N LYS A 174 -14.60 -13.75 -10.44
CA LYS A 174 -15.94 -13.41 -10.92
C LYS A 174 -16.93 -13.23 -9.76
N GLN A 175 -16.92 -14.16 -8.81
CA GLN A 175 -17.78 -14.10 -7.64
C GLN A 175 -17.48 -12.87 -6.79
N ILE A 176 -16.20 -12.51 -6.65
CA ILE A 176 -15.76 -11.32 -5.92
C ILE A 176 -16.31 -10.05 -6.58
N LEU A 177 -16.11 -9.89 -7.90
CA LEU A 177 -16.62 -8.72 -8.62
C LEU A 177 -18.15 -8.66 -8.61
N GLU A 178 -18.85 -9.78 -8.75
CA GLU A 178 -20.31 -9.84 -8.63
C GLU A 178 -20.78 -9.45 -7.23
N GLY A 179 -20.04 -9.83 -6.19
CA GLY A 179 -20.27 -9.40 -4.81
C GLY A 179 -20.15 -7.89 -4.69
N PHE A 180 -19.03 -7.30 -5.13
CA PHE A 180 -18.85 -5.85 -5.13
C PHE A 180 -19.93 -5.12 -5.94
N GLN A 181 -20.27 -5.61 -7.13
CA GLN A 181 -21.32 -5.06 -7.97
C GLN A 181 -22.67 -4.99 -7.22
N LYS A 182 -22.99 -6.02 -6.44
CA LYS A 182 -24.20 -6.11 -5.58
C LYS A 182 -24.05 -5.37 -4.24
N GLY A 183 -22.87 -4.83 -3.93
CA GLY A 183 -22.56 -4.18 -2.67
C GLY A 183 -22.35 -5.13 -1.50
N THR A 184 -21.99 -6.39 -1.76
CA THR A 184 -21.73 -7.44 -0.76
C THR A 184 -20.29 -7.93 -0.90
N PRO A 185 -19.32 -7.37 -0.16
CA PRO A 185 -17.94 -7.80 -0.30
C PRO A 185 -17.73 -9.19 0.36
N PRO A 186 -16.71 -9.97 -0.06
CA PRO A 186 -16.61 -11.40 0.26
C PRO A 186 -16.24 -11.76 1.72
N SER A 187 -15.75 -10.80 2.53
CA SER A 187 -15.14 -11.07 3.85
C SER A 187 -15.93 -10.54 5.06
N PHE A 188 -17.18 -10.13 4.86
CA PHE A 188 -17.95 -9.45 5.90
C PHE A 188 -18.56 -10.45 6.91
N VAL A 189 -18.23 -10.30 8.18
CA VAL A 189 -18.90 -11.03 9.27
C VAL A 189 -20.20 -10.29 9.61
N PRO A 190 -21.37 -10.96 9.56
CA PRO A 190 -22.62 -10.32 9.94
C PRO A 190 -22.60 -9.83 11.40
N ALA A 191 -23.19 -8.67 11.63
CA ALA A 191 -23.31 -8.06 12.96
C ALA A 191 -24.02 -8.97 13.97
N GLU A 192 -24.86 -9.90 13.51
CA GLU A 192 -25.43 -10.97 14.31
C GLU A 192 -25.03 -12.34 13.75
N ASN A 193 -24.38 -13.16 14.55
CA ASN A 193 -23.95 -14.50 14.19
C ASN A 193 -23.95 -15.44 15.42
N GLN A 194 -23.46 -16.67 15.24
CA GLN A 194 -23.47 -17.68 16.31
C GLN A 194 -22.46 -17.42 17.44
N VAL A 195 -21.50 -16.51 17.25
CA VAL A 195 -20.44 -16.20 18.22
C VAL A 195 -20.75 -14.88 18.93
N TYR A 196 -21.10 -13.84 18.18
CA TYR A 196 -21.45 -12.53 18.75
C TYR A 196 -22.69 -11.89 18.12
N LYS A 197 -23.26 -10.94 18.85
CA LYS A 197 -24.21 -9.93 18.36
C LYS A 197 -23.67 -8.55 18.70
N LEU A 198 -23.51 -7.69 17.70
CA LEU A 198 -23.11 -6.30 17.81
C LEU A 198 -24.34 -5.42 17.62
N LYS A 199 -24.64 -4.60 18.60
CA LYS A 199 -25.67 -3.57 18.52
C LYS A 199 -24.97 -2.22 18.52
N THR A 200 -24.96 -1.56 17.36
CA THR A 200 -24.48 -0.19 17.23
C THR A 200 -25.42 0.77 17.93
N GLY A 201 -24.86 1.79 18.56
CA GLY A 201 -25.56 2.87 19.20
C GLY A 201 -26.14 3.87 18.19
N THR A 202 -26.49 5.03 18.71
CA THR A 202 -26.99 6.17 17.94
C THR A 202 -25.86 7.05 17.42
N GLN A 203 -24.69 7.01 18.06
CA GLN A 203 -23.52 7.77 17.63
C GLN A 203 -22.71 6.94 16.64
N ALA A 204 -22.92 7.19 15.35
CA ALA A 204 -22.21 6.47 14.29
C ALA A 204 -20.67 6.55 14.37
N SER A 205 -20.15 7.48 15.17
CA SER A 205 -18.73 7.81 15.28
C SER A 205 -18.09 7.36 16.60
N SER A 206 -18.83 6.65 17.45
CA SER A 206 -18.36 6.21 18.76
C SER A 206 -18.73 4.76 19.03
N VAL A 207 -17.90 4.05 19.79
CA VAL A 207 -18.26 2.75 20.40
C VAL A 207 -18.83 2.89 21.80
N LEU A 208 -18.89 4.12 22.33
CA LEU A 208 -19.25 4.33 23.73
C LEU A 208 -20.70 3.90 24.00
N ASP A 209 -21.62 4.10 23.05
CA ASP A 209 -23.01 3.63 23.14
C ASP A 209 -23.28 2.30 22.42
N ASP A 210 -22.25 1.67 21.86
CA ASP A 210 -22.33 0.34 21.28
C ASP A 210 -22.43 -0.74 22.36
N SER A 211 -22.95 -1.90 21.99
CA SER A 211 -23.03 -3.06 22.88
C SER A 211 -22.70 -4.33 22.13
N ILE A 212 -21.78 -5.12 22.68
CA ILE A 212 -21.45 -6.45 22.17
C ILE A 212 -21.95 -7.53 23.13
N TYR A 213 -22.54 -8.55 22.53
CA TYR A 213 -23.08 -9.73 23.20
C TYR A 213 -22.30 -10.94 22.71
N LEU A 214 -21.68 -11.70 23.63
CA LEU A 214 -20.95 -12.92 23.32
C LEU A 214 -21.88 -14.12 23.53
N VAL A 215 -22.57 -14.52 22.46
CA VAL A 215 -23.70 -15.47 22.51
C VAL A 215 -23.28 -16.93 22.43
N GLY A 216 -22.11 -17.22 21.84
CA GLY A 216 -21.62 -18.58 21.65
C GLY A 216 -20.10 -18.68 21.63
N ASP A 217 -19.61 -19.92 21.61
CA ASP A 217 -18.20 -20.23 21.40
C ASP A 217 -17.94 -20.42 19.90
N GLY A 218 -16.75 -20.04 19.43
CA GLY A 218 -16.39 -20.19 18.02
C GLY A 218 -15.22 -19.32 17.60
N THR A 219 -14.93 -19.35 16.31
CA THR A 219 -13.86 -18.58 15.66
C THR A 219 -14.43 -17.78 14.50
N LEU A 220 -13.92 -16.57 14.33
CA LEU A 220 -14.27 -15.64 13.27
C LEU A 220 -13.00 -14.96 12.77
N SER A 221 -13.01 -14.60 11.49
CA SER A 221 -11.92 -13.86 10.86
C SER A 221 -12.53 -12.72 10.07
N GLY A 222 -11.93 -11.54 10.17
CA GLY A 222 -12.28 -10.38 9.36
C GLY A 222 -11.03 -9.76 8.78
N SER A 223 -11.12 -9.28 7.55
CA SER A 223 -10.05 -8.51 6.92
C SER A 223 -10.68 -7.46 6.01
N ILE A 224 -9.99 -6.33 5.94
CA ILE A 224 -10.29 -5.32 4.94
C ILE A 224 -9.84 -5.79 3.55
N ASN A 225 -8.91 -6.76 3.46
CA ASN A 225 -8.21 -7.20 2.24
C ASN A 225 -7.26 -6.14 1.66
N SER A 226 -6.76 -5.26 2.53
CA SER A 226 -5.69 -4.32 2.19
C SER A 226 -4.35 -5.03 2.26
N SER A 227 -3.46 -4.73 1.31
CA SER A 227 -2.05 -5.08 1.43
C SER A 227 -1.35 -4.27 2.52
N SER A 228 -1.92 -3.13 2.94
CA SER A 228 -1.29 -2.13 3.81
C SER A 228 0.11 -1.81 3.33
N TYR A 229 0.23 -1.02 2.25
CA TYR A 229 1.54 -0.72 1.67
C TYR A 229 2.51 -0.31 2.78
N SER A 230 3.50 -1.15 3.09
CA SER A 230 4.45 -0.83 4.14
C SER A 230 5.54 0.04 3.55
N ARG A 231 5.81 1.16 4.19
CA ARG A 231 6.96 2.01 3.89
C ARG A 231 7.70 2.29 5.20
N GLY A 232 8.82 2.98 5.14
CA GLY A 232 9.34 3.60 6.35
C GLY A 232 8.37 4.70 6.83
N TYR A 233 8.49 5.12 8.08
CA TYR A 233 7.69 6.21 8.67
C TYR A 233 8.03 7.61 8.11
N ALA A 234 8.88 7.70 7.09
CA ALA A 234 9.45 8.95 6.60
C ALA A 234 10.05 9.79 7.73
N LYS A 235 11.16 9.32 8.30
CA LYS A 235 11.94 10.03 9.33
C LYS A 235 12.16 11.48 8.94
N LYS A 236 11.69 12.42 9.78
CA LYS A 236 11.91 13.86 9.52
C LYS A 236 13.39 14.22 9.47
N ALA A 237 14.21 13.57 10.30
CA ALA A 237 15.65 13.79 10.35
C ALA A 237 16.37 13.36 9.05
N ASP A 238 15.84 12.35 8.35
CA ASP A 238 16.45 11.80 7.14
C ASP A 238 16.07 12.61 5.90
N GLY A 239 14.96 13.36 5.96
CA GLY A 239 14.50 14.17 4.86
C GLY A 239 14.11 13.33 3.64
N ILE A 240 13.45 12.20 3.88
CA ILE A 240 13.08 11.21 2.87
C ILE A 240 12.46 11.85 1.62
N LEU A 241 11.55 12.81 1.76
CA LEU A 241 10.91 13.45 0.61
C LEU A 241 11.85 14.28 -0.31
N ARG A 242 13.09 14.54 0.12
CA ARG A 242 14.09 15.34 -0.61
C ARG A 242 14.89 14.53 -1.62
N PHE A 243 14.89 13.21 -1.50
CA PHE A 243 15.71 12.31 -2.31
C PHE A 243 14.83 11.28 -3.02
N PRO A 244 15.22 10.78 -4.20
CA PRO A 244 14.51 9.69 -4.86
C PRO A 244 14.68 8.38 -4.10
N HIS A 245 13.58 7.64 -3.95
CA HIS A 245 13.54 6.32 -3.29
C HIS A 245 13.17 5.22 -4.26
N GLY A 246 13.51 3.98 -3.91
CA GLY A 246 13.08 2.79 -4.66
C GLY A 246 13.60 2.75 -6.10
N SER A 247 12.70 2.44 -7.03
CA SER A 247 13.02 2.22 -8.44
C SER A 247 13.52 3.50 -9.13
N LYS A 248 14.73 3.45 -9.69
CA LYS A 248 15.24 4.52 -10.56
C LYS A 248 14.39 4.67 -11.81
N ALA A 249 14.31 5.89 -12.34
CA ALA A 249 13.71 6.15 -13.64
C ALA A 249 14.33 5.21 -14.71
N PRO A 250 13.52 4.40 -15.41
CA PRO A 250 13.97 3.55 -16.50
C PRO A 250 14.71 4.35 -17.60
N ALA A 251 15.58 3.69 -18.36
CA ALA A 251 16.19 4.30 -19.55
C ALA A 251 15.25 4.19 -20.74
N HIS A 252 15.18 5.23 -21.58
CA HIS A 252 14.27 5.29 -22.73
C HIS A 252 15.00 5.61 -24.03
N LEU A 253 14.49 5.06 -25.14
CA LEU A 253 15.14 5.09 -26.46
C LEU A 253 14.39 5.83 -27.59
N PRO A 254 13.08 6.19 -27.49
CA PRO A 254 12.48 7.05 -28.52
C PRO A 254 12.38 8.54 -28.17
N VAL A 255 12.44 8.93 -26.89
CA VAL A 255 12.00 10.27 -26.43
C VAL A 255 13.02 11.09 -25.65
N ASP A 256 13.96 10.44 -24.96
CA ASP A 256 14.82 11.12 -23.98
C ASP A 256 16.30 10.90 -24.33
N SER A 257 17.12 11.94 -24.25
CA SER A 257 18.58 11.80 -24.36
C SER A 257 19.14 11.06 -23.14
N ALA A 258 20.38 10.56 -23.24
CA ALA A 258 21.08 10.01 -22.08
C ALA A 258 21.14 11.01 -20.91
N ASP A 259 21.31 12.30 -21.24
CA ASP A 259 21.31 13.40 -20.27
C ASP A 259 19.94 13.58 -19.59
N GLU A 260 18.84 13.46 -20.35
CA GLU A 260 17.50 13.55 -19.79
C GLU A 260 17.16 12.36 -18.88
N THR A 261 17.52 11.14 -19.29
CA THR A 261 17.39 9.96 -18.43
C THR A 261 18.17 10.15 -17.13
N GLN A 262 19.40 10.66 -17.22
CA GLN A 262 20.21 10.91 -16.03
C GLN A 262 19.64 12.03 -15.15
N ARG A 263 19.08 13.08 -15.76
CA ARG A 263 18.34 14.14 -15.06
C ARG A 263 17.18 13.55 -14.26
N LEU A 264 16.31 12.75 -14.89
CA LEU A 264 15.16 12.12 -14.24
C LEU A 264 15.59 11.21 -13.07
N ARG A 265 16.69 10.47 -13.21
CA ARG A 265 17.23 9.60 -12.15
C ARG A 265 17.79 10.37 -10.95
N ASN A 266 18.31 11.58 -11.18
CA ASN A 266 18.91 12.42 -10.15
C ASN A 266 17.92 13.41 -9.54
N GLN A 267 16.74 13.55 -10.14
CA GLN A 267 15.72 14.49 -9.73
C GLN A 267 15.00 13.98 -8.47
N SER A 268 14.76 14.88 -7.51
CA SER A 268 13.96 14.54 -6.34
C SER A 268 12.49 14.34 -6.73
N PRO A 269 11.75 13.49 -6.01
CA PRO A 269 10.33 13.27 -6.30
C PRO A 269 9.52 14.55 -6.05
N ALA A 270 9.98 15.43 -5.15
CA ALA A 270 9.38 16.74 -4.92
C ALA A 270 9.40 17.62 -6.18
N VAL A 271 10.58 17.73 -6.82
CA VAL A 271 10.75 18.51 -8.06
C VAL A 271 9.96 17.87 -9.20
N ALA A 272 9.91 16.53 -9.28
CA ALA A 272 9.06 15.81 -10.24
C ALA A 272 7.59 16.17 -10.07
N LEU A 273 7.09 16.20 -8.85
CA LEU A 273 5.69 16.56 -8.58
C LEU A 273 5.38 18.02 -8.88
N ASP A 274 6.29 18.95 -8.59
CA ASP A 274 6.12 20.37 -8.94
C ASP A 274 6.08 20.58 -10.48
N LEU A 275 6.95 19.90 -11.22
CA LEU A 275 6.94 19.94 -12.70
C LEU A 275 5.67 19.30 -13.29
N ALA A 276 5.22 18.19 -12.71
CA ALA A 276 3.98 17.54 -13.10
C ALA A 276 2.77 18.45 -12.81
N ALA A 277 2.73 19.10 -11.63
CA ALA A 277 1.69 20.06 -11.26
C ALA A 277 1.64 21.24 -12.23
N GLY A 278 2.80 21.83 -12.57
CA GLY A 278 2.89 22.89 -13.57
C GLY A 278 2.36 22.46 -14.94
N THR A 279 2.70 21.24 -15.39
CA THR A 279 2.19 20.68 -16.66
C THR A 279 0.68 20.42 -16.62
N ALA A 280 0.14 20.08 -15.46
CA ALA A 280 -1.29 19.94 -15.21
C ALA A 280 -2.02 21.31 -15.22
N GLY A 281 -1.28 22.42 -15.21
CA GLY A 281 -1.79 23.80 -15.11
C GLY A 281 -1.92 24.30 -13.67
N LEU A 282 -1.53 23.50 -12.67
CA LEU A 282 -1.65 23.87 -11.27
C LEU A 282 -0.49 24.76 -10.83
N GLN A 283 -0.81 25.96 -10.34
CA GLN A 283 0.17 26.87 -9.76
C GLN A 283 0.19 26.71 -8.24
N LEU A 284 1.14 25.91 -7.72
CA LEU A 284 1.31 25.70 -6.28
C LEU A 284 1.99 26.89 -5.57
N GLY A 285 2.49 27.86 -6.34
CA GLY A 285 3.24 29.00 -5.81
C GLY A 285 4.47 28.58 -5.04
N GLN A 286 4.83 29.34 -4.00
CA GLN A 286 5.97 29.03 -3.13
C GLN A 286 5.73 27.84 -2.18
N PHE A 287 4.53 27.27 -2.16
CA PHE A 287 4.13 26.19 -1.24
C PHE A 287 3.96 24.84 -1.96
N GLY A 288 4.72 24.65 -3.03
CA GLY A 288 4.81 23.41 -3.80
C GLY A 288 5.43 22.25 -3.02
N PHE A 289 5.61 21.14 -3.72
CA PHE A 289 6.16 19.90 -3.17
C PHE A 289 7.59 20.10 -2.65
N ASP A 290 8.48 20.75 -3.42
CA ASP A 290 9.86 20.97 -2.98
C ASP A 290 9.93 21.82 -1.70
N TYR A 291 9.15 22.90 -1.61
CA TYR A 291 9.07 23.69 -0.38
C TYR A 291 8.72 22.82 0.84
N ARG A 292 7.73 21.93 0.69
CA ARG A 292 7.29 21.05 1.79
C ARG A 292 8.37 20.05 2.18
N ALA A 293 9.02 19.42 1.20
CA ALA A 293 10.12 18.50 1.44
C ALA A 293 11.27 19.19 2.19
N GLN A 294 11.60 20.45 1.85
CA GLN A 294 12.73 21.16 2.45
C GLN A 294 12.41 21.85 3.78
N LYS A 295 11.16 22.32 3.97
CA LYS A 295 10.82 23.24 5.07
C LYS A 295 9.84 22.69 6.09
N ARG A 296 9.00 21.73 5.71
CA ARG A 296 7.96 21.20 6.60
C ARG A 296 8.26 19.80 7.08
N PHE A 297 8.71 18.94 6.18
CA PHE A 297 8.90 17.52 6.45
C PHE A 297 10.37 17.14 6.67
N TYR A 298 11.24 18.14 6.85
CA TYR A 298 12.64 17.94 7.17
C TYR A 298 13.04 18.78 8.37
N ASP A 299 13.52 18.11 9.40
CA ASP A 299 14.17 18.74 10.55
C ASP A 299 15.29 17.81 11.02
N SER A 300 16.54 18.24 10.83
CA SER A 300 17.73 17.47 11.21
C SER A 300 17.88 17.27 12.72
N HIS A 301 17.09 17.95 13.55
CA HIS A 301 17.10 17.82 15.01
C HIS A 301 15.89 17.04 15.55
N ALA A 302 14.99 16.61 14.67
CA ALA A 302 13.86 15.77 15.05
C ALA A 302 14.34 14.49 15.73
N GLN A 303 13.61 14.03 16.74
CA GLN A 303 13.92 12.74 17.38
C GLN A 303 13.81 11.61 16.37
N TYR A 304 14.50 10.49 16.65
CA TYR A 304 14.55 9.38 15.71
C TYR A 304 13.17 8.84 15.36
N TRP A 305 12.17 8.91 16.25
CA TRP A 305 10.80 8.42 16.06
C TRP A 305 9.86 9.46 15.44
N GLU A 306 10.28 10.71 15.27
CA GLU A 306 9.44 11.74 14.66
C GLU A 306 9.30 11.51 13.15
N GLY A 307 8.09 11.11 12.73
CA GLY A 307 7.73 10.93 11.33
C GLY A 307 6.24 11.15 11.07
N LEU A 308 5.69 10.41 10.11
CA LEU A 308 4.34 10.59 9.57
C LEU A 308 3.49 9.30 9.64
N CYS A 309 3.72 8.46 10.65
CA CYS A 309 3.02 7.18 10.82
C CYS A 309 1.48 7.31 10.88
N HIS A 310 0.96 8.43 11.43
CA HIS A 310 -0.49 8.70 11.48
C HIS A 310 -1.11 8.91 10.10
N ALA A 311 -0.37 9.58 9.22
CA ALA A 311 -0.77 9.90 7.86
C ALA A 311 -0.63 8.68 6.95
N TRP A 312 0.44 7.91 7.15
CA TRP A 312 0.61 6.60 6.54
C TRP A 312 -0.52 5.65 6.85
N SER A 313 -0.83 5.44 8.14
CA SER A 313 -1.90 4.55 8.57
C SER A 313 -3.22 4.92 7.92
N TYR A 314 -3.53 6.22 7.82
CA TYR A 314 -4.73 6.71 7.15
C TYR A 314 -4.79 6.27 5.67
N GLY A 315 -3.71 6.48 4.91
CA GLY A 315 -3.64 6.05 3.51
C GLY A 315 -3.64 4.52 3.34
N ALA A 316 -2.96 3.80 4.22
CA ALA A 316 -2.81 2.34 4.19
C ALA A 316 -4.11 1.59 4.56
N LEU A 317 -5.05 2.25 5.25
CA LEU A 317 -6.38 1.72 5.52
C LEU A 317 -7.37 1.92 4.36
N ASP A 318 -7.04 2.75 3.36
CA ASP A 318 -7.86 2.90 2.16
C ASP A 318 -7.35 2.00 1.02
N GLU A 319 -8.09 0.93 0.72
CA GLU A 319 -7.68 -0.01 -0.32
C GLU A 319 -7.57 0.58 -1.72
N ARG A 320 -8.29 1.68 -2.02
CA ARG A 320 -8.15 2.39 -3.30
C ARG A 320 -6.77 3.00 -3.40
N ILE A 321 -6.30 3.62 -2.31
CA ILE A 321 -4.95 4.17 -2.24
C ILE A 321 -3.91 3.07 -2.32
N ASN A 322 -4.07 1.97 -1.58
CA ASN A 322 -3.16 0.82 -1.66
C ASN A 322 -3.03 0.30 -3.09
N ALA A 323 -4.16 0.09 -3.78
CA ALA A 323 -4.16 -0.38 -5.17
C ALA A 323 -3.44 0.60 -6.12
N LEU A 324 -3.45 1.90 -5.82
CA LEU A 324 -2.83 2.90 -6.70
C LEU A 324 -1.36 3.17 -6.41
N VAL A 325 -0.93 3.04 -5.15
CA VAL A 325 0.45 3.24 -4.69
C VAL A 325 1.29 1.97 -4.89
N ASP A 326 0.71 0.79 -4.67
CA ASP A 326 1.38 -0.51 -4.80
C ASP A 326 1.46 -0.97 -6.26
N VAL A 327 2.11 -0.15 -7.10
CA VAL A 327 2.19 -0.36 -8.55
C VAL A 327 2.91 -1.66 -8.87
N ASP A 328 2.24 -2.53 -9.62
CA ASP A 328 2.80 -3.81 -10.05
C ASP A 328 3.93 -3.63 -11.07
N GLY A 329 4.87 -4.57 -11.05
CA GLY A 329 5.99 -4.61 -11.99
C GLY A 329 7.22 -5.32 -11.42
N ILE A 330 8.27 -5.41 -12.24
CA ILE A 330 9.59 -5.87 -11.79
C ILE A 330 10.11 -4.86 -10.76
N ALA A 331 10.62 -5.34 -9.63
CA ALA A 331 10.99 -4.51 -8.47
C ALA A 331 11.90 -3.31 -8.80
N SER A 332 12.70 -3.37 -9.87
CA SER A 332 13.56 -2.27 -10.31
C SER A 332 12.87 -1.20 -11.18
N LYS A 333 11.58 -1.36 -11.47
CA LYS A 333 10.78 -0.53 -12.38
C LYS A 333 9.35 -0.30 -11.87
N ARG A 334 9.12 -0.44 -10.56
CA ARG A 334 7.80 -0.20 -9.96
C ARG A 334 7.61 1.30 -9.78
N GLY A 335 6.59 1.84 -10.42
CA GLY A 335 6.31 3.27 -10.40
C GLY A 335 5.45 3.71 -11.58
N VAL A 336 5.12 4.99 -11.58
CA VAL A 336 4.30 5.61 -12.62
C VAL A 336 5.00 6.76 -13.29
N TRP A 337 4.68 6.91 -14.57
CA TRP A 337 4.93 8.10 -15.36
C TRP A 337 3.75 9.05 -15.26
N ILE A 338 4.05 10.33 -15.01
CA ILE A 338 3.07 11.39 -15.07
C ILE A 338 3.70 12.65 -15.65
N PHE A 339 3.19 13.09 -16.80
CA PHE A 339 3.63 14.25 -17.56
C PHE A 339 5.14 14.27 -17.87
N GLY A 340 5.70 13.10 -18.19
CA GLY A 340 7.14 12.92 -18.44
C GLY A 340 8.00 12.88 -17.17
N GLN A 341 7.38 12.88 -16.00
CA GLN A 341 8.06 12.71 -14.71
C GLN A 341 7.89 11.27 -14.22
N TRP A 342 8.90 10.76 -13.53
CA TRP A 342 8.89 9.44 -12.93
C TRP A 342 8.71 9.55 -11.42
N LEU A 343 7.86 8.69 -10.86
CA LEU A 343 7.73 8.46 -9.43
C LEU A 343 7.78 6.96 -9.19
N SER A 344 8.74 6.50 -8.38
CA SER A 344 8.78 5.09 -7.99
C SER A 344 7.59 4.74 -7.09
N ARG A 345 7.32 3.45 -6.92
CA ARG A 345 6.33 2.97 -5.95
C ARG A 345 6.66 3.39 -4.51
N ALA A 346 7.95 3.50 -4.17
CA ALA A 346 8.39 4.04 -2.89
C ALA A 346 8.06 5.54 -2.78
N ASP A 347 8.40 6.33 -3.80
CA ASP A 347 8.10 7.77 -3.86
C ASP A 347 6.59 8.04 -3.75
N LEU A 348 5.76 7.25 -4.43
CA LEU A 348 4.30 7.36 -4.34
C LEU A 348 3.79 7.15 -2.91
N GLY A 349 4.32 6.16 -2.20
CA GLY A 349 3.97 5.91 -0.80
C GLY A 349 4.40 7.06 0.09
N ASN A 350 5.65 7.51 -0.04
CA ASN A 350 6.20 8.60 0.77
C ASN A 350 5.44 9.91 0.58
N TRP A 351 5.11 10.25 -0.66
CA TRP A 351 4.32 11.43 -0.93
C TRP A 351 2.87 11.30 -0.49
N MET A 352 2.26 10.11 -0.56
CA MET A 352 0.91 9.90 -0.02
C MET A 352 0.85 10.20 1.49
N MET A 353 1.86 9.77 2.26
CA MET A 353 1.99 10.13 3.69
C MET A 353 2.12 11.64 3.87
N ALA A 354 3.03 12.27 3.11
CA ALA A 354 3.31 13.69 3.23
C ALA A 354 2.08 14.57 2.93
N VAL A 355 1.37 14.30 1.85
CA VAL A 355 0.21 15.11 1.45
C VAL A 355 -1.00 14.89 2.36
N SER A 356 -1.05 13.76 3.06
CA SER A 356 -2.14 13.44 4.00
C SER A 356 -1.87 13.85 5.45
N ASP A 357 -0.69 14.39 5.78
CA ASP A 357 -0.29 14.69 7.16
C ASP A 357 -1.37 15.39 8.00
N GLN A 358 -1.76 16.62 7.64
CA GLN A 358 -2.80 17.35 8.38
C GLN A 358 -4.22 16.83 8.11
N LEU A 359 -4.45 16.35 6.90
CA LEU A 359 -5.78 15.94 6.43
C LEU A 359 -6.23 14.64 7.09
N SER A 360 -5.30 13.71 7.31
CA SER A 360 -5.54 12.42 7.96
C SER A 360 -6.07 12.60 9.37
N VAL A 361 -5.55 13.56 10.13
CA VAL A 361 -6.04 13.85 11.48
C VAL A 361 -7.47 14.42 11.43
N ALA A 362 -7.74 15.36 10.52
CA ALA A 362 -9.06 15.97 10.37
C ALA A 362 -10.13 14.99 9.86
N ASP A 363 -9.73 14.05 9.00
CA ASP A 363 -10.59 13.04 8.38
C ASP A 363 -10.58 11.70 9.11
N THR A 364 -10.08 11.68 10.35
CA THR A 364 -10.16 10.51 11.22
C THR A 364 -11.11 10.81 12.36
N GLU A 365 -11.85 9.79 12.79
CA GLU A 365 -12.62 9.82 14.01
C GLU A 365 -11.87 9.05 15.11
N LEU A 366 -11.69 9.70 16.26
CA LEU A 366 -11.14 9.04 17.45
C LEU A 366 -12.23 8.19 18.10
N VAL A 367 -11.95 6.90 18.26
CA VAL A 367 -12.88 5.94 18.86
C VAL A 367 -12.85 6.07 20.37
N ASP A 368 -11.66 5.95 20.96
CA ASP A 368 -11.43 6.03 22.39
C ASP A 368 -9.99 6.48 22.67
N PRO A 369 -9.76 7.55 23.46
CA PRO A 369 -8.43 7.96 23.92
C PRO A 369 -7.84 7.10 25.06
N PHE A 370 -8.62 6.17 25.64
CA PHE A 370 -8.22 5.29 26.73
C PHE A 370 -8.80 3.89 26.52
N VAL A 371 -8.20 3.14 25.60
CA VAL A 371 -8.71 1.83 25.19
C VAL A 371 -8.80 0.87 26.39
N THR A 372 -9.99 0.34 26.63
CA THR A 372 -10.20 -0.79 27.53
C THR A 372 -10.29 -2.11 26.75
N PRO A 373 -10.24 -3.28 27.41
CA PRO A 373 -10.48 -4.56 26.74
C PRO A 373 -11.80 -4.58 25.94
N ARG A 374 -12.85 -3.94 26.46
CA ARG A 374 -14.16 -3.84 25.79
C ARG A 374 -14.05 -3.03 24.49
N ASP A 375 -13.26 -1.97 24.47
CA ASP A 375 -13.14 -1.09 23.31
C ASP A 375 -12.31 -1.73 22.20
N ILE A 376 -11.28 -2.54 22.53
CA ILE A 376 -10.63 -3.42 21.52
C ILE A 376 -11.66 -4.35 20.88
N LEU A 377 -12.44 -5.06 21.71
CA LEU A 377 -13.40 -6.04 21.22
C LEU A 377 -14.45 -5.36 20.32
N LEU A 378 -15.02 -4.24 20.76
CA LEU A 378 -15.97 -3.46 19.95
C LEU A 378 -15.32 -2.96 18.67
N GLY A 379 -14.12 -2.38 18.76
CA GLY A 379 -13.48 -1.78 17.62
C GLY A 379 -13.13 -2.79 16.52
N VAL A 380 -12.52 -3.91 16.91
CA VAL A 380 -12.17 -4.97 15.97
C VAL A 380 -13.43 -5.57 15.33
N THR A 381 -14.47 -5.85 16.13
CA THR A 381 -15.69 -6.45 15.60
C THR A 381 -16.46 -5.50 14.70
N GLN A 382 -16.58 -4.22 15.06
CA GLN A 382 -17.29 -3.22 14.27
C GLN A 382 -16.52 -2.87 12.98
N TRP A 383 -15.26 -2.46 13.08
CA TRP A 383 -14.57 -1.86 11.94
C TRP A 383 -13.74 -2.83 11.09
N VAL A 384 -13.14 -3.85 11.71
CA VAL A 384 -12.34 -4.83 10.94
C VAL A 384 -13.24 -5.94 10.41
N MET A 385 -14.07 -6.53 11.27
CA MET A 385 -14.87 -7.70 10.90
C MET A 385 -16.21 -7.36 10.22
N THR A 386 -16.92 -6.34 10.71
CA THR A 386 -18.27 -6.02 10.23
C THR A 386 -18.29 -4.96 9.13
N SER A 387 -17.47 -3.90 9.20
CA SER A 387 -17.49 -2.83 8.19
C SER A 387 -16.38 -2.92 7.14
N GLY A 388 -15.30 -3.66 7.43
CA GLY A 388 -14.16 -3.80 6.52
C GLY A 388 -13.39 -2.50 6.28
N LEU A 389 -13.39 -1.57 7.24
CA LEU A 389 -12.69 -0.27 7.16
C LEU A 389 -11.32 -0.28 7.85
N GLY A 390 -11.09 -1.21 8.78
CA GLY A 390 -9.82 -1.33 9.50
C GLY A 390 -9.69 -0.28 10.61
N LEU A 391 -8.57 -0.28 11.32
CA LEU A 391 -8.34 0.62 12.46
C LEU A 391 -6.93 1.18 12.46
N ARG A 392 -6.80 2.46 12.85
CA ARG A 392 -5.52 3.04 13.25
C ARG A 392 -5.38 2.87 14.75
N ALA A 393 -4.26 2.31 15.18
CA ALA A 393 -3.98 2.03 16.57
C ALA A 393 -2.62 2.59 16.97
N ASP A 394 -2.52 3.14 18.18
CA ASP A 394 -1.21 3.37 18.78
C ASP A 394 -0.71 2.08 19.42
N MET A 395 0.09 1.32 18.67
CA MET A 395 0.48 -0.03 19.08
C MET A 395 1.54 -0.05 20.20
N PHE A 396 2.08 1.11 20.56
CA PHE A 396 3.10 1.22 21.58
C PHE A 396 2.52 1.88 22.83
N ASN A 397 2.22 1.08 23.86
CA ASN A 397 1.77 1.62 25.14
C ASN A 397 2.94 2.36 25.83
N ASP A 398 2.96 3.67 25.67
CA ASP A 398 4.01 4.56 26.16
C ASP A 398 4.04 4.63 27.69
N VAL A 399 2.86 4.58 28.30
CA VAL A 399 2.69 4.74 29.75
C VAL A 399 3.42 3.64 30.52
N GLU A 400 3.42 2.41 29.99
CA GLU A 400 4.15 1.29 30.61
C GLU A 400 5.66 1.37 30.41
N LYS A 401 6.13 2.06 29.36
CA LYS A 401 7.55 2.10 28.97
C LYS A 401 8.26 3.39 29.36
N GLY A 402 7.53 4.39 29.83
CA GLY A 402 8.09 5.68 30.23
C GLY A 402 8.56 6.54 29.05
N SER A 403 8.05 6.26 27.85
CA SER A 403 8.21 7.06 26.64
C SER A 403 6.96 7.93 26.39
N SER A 404 7.02 8.75 25.36
CA SER A 404 5.88 9.55 24.87
C SER A 404 5.88 9.52 23.33
N GLU A 405 6.21 8.37 22.77
CA GLU A 405 6.28 8.09 21.34
C GLU A 405 4.96 7.48 20.83
N VAL A 406 4.23 8.23 20.01
CA VAL A 406 3.00 7.73 19.39
C VAL A 406 3.31 6.96 18.11
N TRP A 407 2.96 5.67 18.06
CA TRP A 407 3.23 4.78 16.92
C TRP A 407 1.92 4.29 16.28
N ASN A 408 1.44 5.07 15.32
CA ASN A 408 0.22 4.75 14.58
C ASN A 408 0.46 3.61 13.58
N GLN A 409 -0.30 2.52 13.71
CA GLN A 409 -0.26 1.38 12.81
C GLN A 409 -1.66 1.03 12.28
N PRO A 410 -1.78 0.62 11.01
CA PRO A 410 -3.04 0.19 10.41
C PRO A 410 -3.33 -1.29 10.70
N ILE A 411 -4.33 -1.58 11.53
CA ILE A 411 -4.91 -2.92 11.69
C ILE A 411 -5.80 -3.23 10.48
N ILE A 412 -5.41 -4.25 9.73
CA ILE A 412 -6.02 -4.61 8.44
C ILE A 412 -6.75 -5.95 8.46
N ALA A 413 -6.47 -6.78 9.46
CA ALA A 413 -7.17 -8.05 9.67
C ALA A 413 -7.18 -8.43 11.15
N ALA A 414 -8.11 -9.29 11.52
CA ALA A 414 -8.15 -9.88 12.84
C ALA A 414 -8.80 -11.26 12.81
N ASP A 415 -8.25 -12.18 13.60
CA ASP A 415 -8.90 -13.42 13.99
C ASP A 415 -9.39 -13.29 15.43
N MET A 416 -10.61 -13.74 15.69
CA MET A 416 -11.19 -13.76 17.03
C MET A 416 -11.67 -15.16 17.38
N LYS A 417 -11.26 -15.64 18.55
CA LYS A 417 -11.76 -16.87 19.16
C LYS A 417 -12.47 -16.55 20.46
N VAL A 418 -13.71 -17.00 20.59
CA VAL A 418 -14.51 -16.89 21.83
C VAL A 418 -14.68 -18.29 22.40
N SER A 419 -14.42 -18.44 23.70
CA SER A 419 -14.55 -19.71 24.40
C SER A 419 -15.01 -19.53 25.84
N THR A 420 -15.67 -20.56 26.38
CA THR A 420 -16.05 -20.60 27.80
C THR A 420 -14.91 -21.18 28.63
N PRO A 421 -14.33 -20.45 29.60
CA PRO A 421 -13.31 -21.01 30.49
C PRO A 421 -13.93 -22.06 31.45
N PRO A 422 -13.11 -22.90 32.10
CA PRO A 422 -13.60 -23.84 33.11
C PRO A 422 -14.43 -23.14 34.21
N PRO A 423 -15.49 -23.77 34.76
CA PRO A 423 -16.36 -23.14 35.77
C PRO A 423 -15.61 -22.57 36.97
N SER A 424 -14.61 -23.30 37.50
CA SER A 424 -13.78 -22.83 38.62
C SER A 424 -13.01 -21.56 38.31
N VAL A 425 -12.59 -21.37 37.05
CA VAL A 425 -11.91 -20.16 36.58
C VAL A 425 -12.90 -19.03 36.42
N ALA A 426 -14.07 -19.29 35.83
CA ALA A 426 -15.14 -18.31 35.69
C ALA A 426 -15.58 -17.75 37.05
N ASP A 427 -15.76 -18.63 38.04
CA ASP A 427 -16.12 -18.25 39.42
C ASP A 427 -15.05 -17.37 40.06
N ALA A 428 -13.77 -17.69 39.85
CA ALA A 428 -12.65 -16.92 40.39
C ALA A 428 -12.52 -15.53 39.73
N ILE A 429 -12.72 -15.43 38.41
CA ILE A 429 -12.75 -14.15 37.69
C ILE A 429 -13.91 -13.29 38.21
N PHE A 430 -15.09 -13.88 38.39
CA PHE A 430 -16.24 -13.14 38.92
C PHE A 430 -16.03 -12.68 40.37
N ALA A 431 -15.41 -13.52 41.21
CA ALA A 431 -15.05 -13.14 42.57
C ALA A 431 -14.09 -11.94 42.59
N TYR A 432 -13.08 -11.94 41.71
CA TYR A 432 -12.18 -10.80 41.54
C TYR A 432 -12.93 -9.54 41.10
N ALA A 433 -13.79 -9.65 40.08
CA ALA A 433 -14.55 -8.52 39.55
C ALA A 433 -15.42 -7.80 40.61
N LYS A 434 -15.94 -8.54 41.60
CA LYS A 434 -16.70 -7.96 42.74
C LYS A 434 -15.85 -7.10 43.66
N THR A 435 -14.56 -7.36 43.72
CA THR A 435 -13.61 -6.67 44.61
C THR A 435 -12.79 -5.60 43.90
N ASP A 436 -12.83 -5.58 42.57
CA ASP A 436 -12.10 -4.61 41.78
C ASP A 436 -12.75 -3.23 41.86
N THR A 437 -12.11 -2.32 42.59
CA THR A 437 -12.58 -0.95 42.79
C THR A 437 -12.57 -0.11 41.52
N LYS A 438 -11.89 -0.56 40.46
CA LYS A 438 -11.91 0.13 39.15
C LYS A 438 -13.18 -0.18 38.36
N ASN A 439 -13.89 -1.25 38.69
CA ASN A 439 -15.14 -1.58 38.04
C ASN A 439 -16.26 -0.68 38.58
N THR A 440 -16.79 0.18 37.73
CA THR A 440 -17.91 1.07 38.05
C THR A 440 -19.27 0.50 37.62
N GLU A 441 -19.28 -0.59 36.83
CA GLU A 441 -20.51 -1.19 36.34
C GLU A 441 -21.11 -2.19 37.34
N ALA A 442 -22.44 -2.19 37.44
CA ALA A 442 -23.17 -3.13 38.27
C ALA A 442 -23.03 -4.56 37.72
N LEU A 443 -22.42 -5.44 38.52
CA LEU A 443 -22.27 -6.84 38.14
C LEU A 443 -23.60 -7.61 38.19
N PRO A 444 -23.86 -8.50 37.22
CA PRO A 444 -25.07 -9.31 37.20
C PRO A 444 -25.08 -10.35 38.33
N ALA A 445 -26.26 -10.71 38.84
CA ALA A 445 -26.42 -11.74 39.87
C ALA A 445 -26.01 -13.14 39.40
N SER A 446 -26.18 -13.43 38.11
CA SER A 446 -25.82 -14.69 37.46
C SER A 446 -24.93 -14.40 36.24
N PRO A 447 -23.64 -14.13 36.45
CA PRO A 447 -22.72 -13.81 35.38
C PRO A 447 -22.45 -15.04 34.50
N LYS A 448 -22.07 -14.77 33.26
CA LYS A 448 -21.28 -15.72 32.47
C LYS A 448 -19.88 -15.15 32.29
N VAL A 449 -18.90 -15.99 32.01
CA VAL A 449 -17.55 -15.55 31.66
C VAL A 449 -17.16 -16.13 30.31
N LYS A 450 -16.51 -15.32 29.47
CA LYS A 450 -15.90 -15.75 28.21
C LYS A 450 -14.44 -15.34 28.15
N LEU A 451 -13.61 -16.21 27.61
CA LEU A 451 -12.27 -15.89 27.11
C LEU A 451 -12.41 -15.49 25.64
N VAL A 452 -11.92 -14.30 25.32
CA VAL A 452 -11.83 -13.76 23.96
C VAL A 452 -10.34 -13.62 23.62
N GLN A 453 -9.92 -14.26 22.54
CA GLN A 453 -8.56 -14.16 22.02
C GLN A 453 -8.64 -13.49 20.65
N ILE A 454 -8.08 -12.28 20.54
CA ILE A 454 -7.98 -11.54 19.29
C ILE A 454 -6.52 -11.57 18.84
N ARG A 455 -6.30 -12.07 17.62
CA ARG A 455 -5.04 -11.93 16.90
C ARG A 455 -5.24 -10.88 15.82
N ALA A 456 -4.70 -9.68 16.03
CA ALA A 456 -4.78 -8.57 15.09
C ALA A 456 -3.52 -8.52 14.22
N TYR A 457 -3.72 -8.35 12.91
CA TYR A 457 -2.66 -8.17 11.93
C TYR A 457 -2.62 -6.70 11.53
N TRP A 458 -1.45 -6.09 11.71
CA TRP A 458 -1.26 -4.68 11.39
C TRP A 458 -0.10 -4.50 10.42
N GLY A 459 -0.24 -3.54 9.51
CA GLY A 459 0.85 -3.19 8.60
C GLY A 459 1.97 -2.58 9.39
N ALA A 460 3.19 -3.09 9.24
CA ALA A 460 4.38 -2.62 9.93
C ALA A 460 5.32 -1.93 8.96
N GLU A 461 6.01 -0.92 9.45
CA GLU A 461 7.00 -0.18 8.66
C GLU A 461 8.22 -1.05 8.38
N ILE A 462 8.82 -0.90 7.19
CA ILE A 462 10.04 -1.64 6.81
C ILE A 462 11.19 -0.67 6.55
N ASP A 463 11.19 -0.05 5.38
CA ASP A 463 12.22 0.88 4.92
C ASP A 463 11.63 1.81 3.85
N ASP A 464 12.15 3.03 3.79
CA ASP A 464 11.65 4.07 2.88
C ASP A 464 11.97 3.78 1.41
N ALA A 465 12.99 2.95 1.12
CA ALA A 465 13.32 2.49 -0.22
C ALA A 465 12.73 1.10 -0.56
N HIS A 466 11.91 0.54 0.33
CA HIS A 466 11.40 -0.82 0.18
C HIS A 466 10.42 -0.97 -0.99
N GLU A 467 10.83 -1.76 -1.98
CA GLU A 467 10.02 -2.10 -3.17
C GLU A 467 9.32 -3.46 -3.07
N GLY A 468 9.51 -4.19 -1.96
CA GLY A 468 9.00 -5.54 -1.76
C GLY A 468 7.57 -5.61 -1.21
N ALA A 469 7.23 -6.81 -0.73
CA ALA A 469 5.95 -7.10 -0.09
C ALA A 469 5.76 -6.30 1.21
N PRO A 470 4.51 -5.94 1.56
CA PRO A 470 4.24 -5.20 2.77
C PRO A 470 4.69 -5.96 4.04
N GLY A 471 5.21 -5.22 5.01
CA GLY A 471 5.49 -5.70 6.36
C GLY A 471 4.19 -5.86 7.13
N ILE A 472 4.03 -7.01 7.78
CA ILE A 472 2.88 -7.31 8.63
C ILE A 472 3.41 -7.82 9.96
N GLU A 473 2.92 -7.22 11.03
CA GLU A 473 3.13 -7.68 12.40
C GLU A 473 1.81 -8.12 13.03
N VAL A 474 1.93 -8.73 14.21
CA VAL A 474 0.81 -9.34 14.92
C VAL A 474 0.77 -8.84 16.35
N ALA A 475 -0.43 -8.56 16.85
CA ALA A 475 -0.71 -8.37 18.27
C ALA A 475 -1.74 -9.42 18.74
N ASP A 476 -1.44 -10.09 19.83
CA ASP A 476 -2.28 -11.09 20.48
C ASP A 476 -2.90 -10.50 21.77
N TRP A 477 -4.15 -10.08 21.68
CA TRP A 477 -4.94 -9.59 22.82
C TRP A 477 -5.82 -10.71 23.40
N ASN A 478 -5.45 -11.20 24.58
CA ASN A 478 -6.21 -12.21 25.31
C ASN A 478 -6.96 -11.55 26.46
N MET A 479 -8.29 -11.70 26.48
CA MET A 479 -9.18 -10.96 27.37
C MET A 479 -10.23 -11.87 27.99
N TYR A 480 -10.61 -11.60 29.23
CA TYR A 480 -11.72 -12.27 29.90
C TYR A 480 -12.84 -11.28 30.16
N PHE A 481 -14.06 -11.64 29.75
CA PHE A 481 -15.25 -10.80 29.89
C PHE A 481 -16.26 -11.43 30.84
N VAL A 482 -16.74 -10.63 31.79
CA VAL A 482 -17.93 -10.96 32.59
C VAL A 482 -19.14 -10.42 31.84
N LEU A 483 -20.13 -11.30 31.66
CA LEU A 483 -21.33 -11.04 30.86
C LEU A 483 -22.57 -11.04 31.74
N ASN A 484 -23.58 -10.26 31.34
CA ASN A 484 -24.92 -10.39 31.89
C ASN A 484 -25.62 -11.68 31.39
N PRO A 485 -26.81 -12.04 31.92
CA PRO A 485 -27.51 -13.26 31.50
C PRO A 485 -27.78 -13.35 29.99
N ASP A 486 -28.01 -12.21 29.35
CA ASP A 486 -28.25 -12.06 27.91
C ASP A 486 -26.96 -12.15 27.07
N GLY A 487 -25.79 -12.25 27.71
CA GLY A 487 -24.48 -12.35 27.07
C GLY A 487 -23.83 -11.00 26.75
N LYS A 488 -24.41 -9.86 27.14
CA LYS A 488 -23.79 -8.54 26.98
C LYS A 488 -22.49 -8.47 27.79
N ALA A 489 -21.40 -8.04 27.16
CA ALA A 489 -20.15 -7.76 27.86
C ALA A 489 -20.31 -6.55 28.79
N VAL A 490 -20.04 -6.75 30.09
CA VAL A 490 -20.17 -5.74 31.15
C VAL A 490 -18.78 -5.24 31.56
N VAL A 491 -17.90 -6.15 31.96
CA VAL A 491 -16.51 -5.80 32.31
C VAL A 491 -15.54 -6.74 31.62
N GLY A 492 -14.41 -6.20 31.17
CA GLY A 492 -13.35 -6.93 30.50
C GLY A 492 -12.00 -6.73 31.19
N TYR A 493 -11.17 -7.77 31.16
CA TYR A 493 -9.84 -7.78 31.74
C TYR A 493 -8.81 -8.37 30.79
N MET A 494 -7.65 -7.75 30.66
CA MET A 494 -6.49 -8.37 29.98
C MET A 494 -6.01 -9.61 30.74
N ALA A 495 -5.60 -10.64 30.02
CA ALA A 495 -5.15 -11.90 30.61
C ALA A 495 -3.94 -11.69 31.54
N HIS A 496 -2.97 -10.87 31.14
CA HIS A 496 -1.76 -10.62 31.95
C HIS A 496 -2.08 -9.88 33.25
N HIS A 497 -3.10 -9.02 33.26
CA HIS A 497 -3.58 -8.35 34.47
C HIS A 497 -4.23 -9.35 35.45
N LEU A 498 -5.02 -10.31 34.94
CA LEU A 498 -5.64 -11.34 35.78
C LEU A 498 -4.67 -12.42 36.24
N ALA A 499 -3.61 -12.69 35.50
CA ALA A 499 -2.67 -13.79 35.80
C ALA A 499 -2.06 -13.72 37.20
N ALA A 500 -1.90 -12.51 37.75
CA ALA A 500 -1.41 -12.28 39.11
C ALA A 500 -2.49 -12.39 40.20
N LYS A 501 -3.78 -12.45 39.82
CA LYS A 501 -4.94 -12.34 40.71
C LYS A 501 -5.83 -13.57 40.72
N VAL A 502 -5.84 -14.34 39.63
CA VAL A 502 -6.71 -15.49 39.42
C VAL A 502 -5.88 -16.71 39.03
N ALA A 503 -6.02 -17.80 39.76
CA ALA A 503 -5.35 -19.07 39.46
C ALA A 503 -6.10 -19.86 38.37
N GLY A 504 -5.37 -20.72 37.64
CA GLY A 504 -5.97 -21.66 36.68
C GLY A 504 -6.42 -21.05 35.34
N LEU A 505 -6.10 -19.79 35.04
CA LEU A 505 -6.41 -19.16 33.75
C LEU A 505 -5.88 -20.02 32.57
N PRO A 506 -6.72 -20.34 31.57
CA PRO A 506 -6.27 -21.06 30.37
C PRO A 506 -5.19 -20.32 29.57
N VAL A 507 -5.28 -18.99 29.53
CA VAL A 507 -4.33 -18.10 28.85
C VAL A 507 -3.97 -16.96 29.80
N LYS A 508 -2.67 -16.66 29.92
CA LYS A 508 -2.13 -15.67 30.86
C LYS A 508 -1.43 -14.52 30.16
N ASP A 509 -0.86 -14.75 28.99
CA ASP A 509 -0.11 -13.73 28.26
C ASP A 509 -1.04 -12.93 27.36
N SER A 510 -0.73 -11.66 27.16
CA SER A 510 -1.43 -10.78 26.22
C SER A 510 -0.55 -9.58 25.96
N ASP A 511 -0.52 -9.11 24.72
CA ASP A 511 0.09 -7.83 24.37
C ASP A 511 -0.62 -6.68 25.09
N PRO A 512 0.08 -5.55 25.31
CA PRO A 512 -0.50 -4.37 25.95
C PRO A 512 -1.65 -3.80 25.12
N LEU A 513 -2.55 -3.08 25.81
CA LEU A 513 -3.60 -2.31 25.15
C LEU A 513 -2.94 -1.15 24.38
N PRO A 514 -3.42 -0.84 23.17
CA PRO A 514 -3.02 0.38 22.49
C PRO A 514 -3.54 1.59 23.26
N ASP A 515 -2.88 2.75 23.13
CA ASP A 515 -3.29 3.94 23.88
C ASP A 515 -4.61 4.52 23.34
N TYR A 516 -4.80 4.46 22.02
CA TYR A 516 -6.06 4.82 21.36
C TYR A 516 -6.34 3.98 20.12
N PHE A 517 -7.60 4.02 19.68
CA PHE A 517 -7.98 3.66 18.31
C PHE A 517 -8.67 4.80 17.60
N ALA A 518 -8.53 4.80 16.29
CA ALA A 518 -9.21 5.72 15.40
C ALA A 518 -9.56 5.02 14.09
N TYR A 519 -10.56 5.51 13.35
CA TYR A 519 -10.85 5.00 12.01
C TYR A 519 -10.95 6.14 11.00
N PRO A 520 -10.48 5.94 9.76
CA PRO A 520 -10.56 6.97 8.74
C PRO A 520 -11.99 7.08 8.21
N LYS A 521 -12.52 8.32 8.12
CA LYS A 521 -13.83 8.60 7.51
C LYS A 521 -13.76 8.62 5.99
N ASN A 522 -12.57 8.81 5.43
CA ASN A 522 -12.27 8.87 3.99
C ASN A 522 -13.04 9.95 3.21
N GLN A 523 -13.64 10.95 3.86
CA GLN A 523 -14.41 12.01 3.18
C GLN A 523 -13.51 12.89 2.32
N ILE A 524 -12.26 13.10 2.75
CA ILE A 524 -11.29 13.90 2.02
C ILE A 524 -10.76 13.13 0.80
N LEU A 525 -10.50 11.84 0.97
CA LEU A 525 -10.14 10.92 -0.13
C LEU A 525 -11.26 10.83 -1.16
N ASP A 526 -12.51 10.67 -0.71
CA ASP A 526 -13.68 10.67 -1.57
C ASP A 526 -13.77 11.97 -2.37
N ALA A 527 -13.69 13.13 -1.71
CA ALA A 527 -13.74 14.42 -2.40
C ALA A 527 -12.59 14.61 -3.42
N ALA A 528 -11.40 14.06 -3.15
CA ALA A 528 -10.29 14.10 -4.10
C ALA A 528 -10.50 13.18 -5.31
N PHE A 529 -10.96 11.94 -5.09
CA PHE A 529 -11.29 11.01 -6.16
C PHE A 529 -12.52 11.41 -6.98
N GLU A 530 -13.43 12.17 -6.40
CA GLU A 530 -14.58 12.74 -7.09
C GLU A 530 -14.26 14.06 -7.81
N GLY A 531 -13.10 14.65 -7.53
CA GLY A 531 -12.77 16.00 -8.01
C GLY A 531 -13.70 17.08 -7.44
N LYS A 532 -14.41 16.81 -6.34
CA LYS A 532 -15.44 17.71 -5.78
C LYS A 532 -14.89 18.67 -4.75
N PRO A 533 -15.42 19.90 -4.65
CA PRO A 533 -15.11 20.80 -3.55
C PRO A 533 -15.36 20.13 -2.19
N SER A 534 -14.48 20.40 -1.24
CA SER A 534 -14.60 19.96 0.16
C SER A 534 -14.05 21.09 1.01
N THR A 535 -14.77 21.46 2.06
CA THR A 535 -14.36 22.52 2.98
C THR A 535 -13.06 22.16 3.70
N MET A 536 -12.88 20.88 4.05
CA MET A 536 -11.65 20.38 4.65
C MET A 536 -10.46 20.53 3.70
N LEU A 537 -10.65 20.21 2.40
CA LEU A 537 -9.60 20.43 1.40
C LEU A 537 -9.37 21.91 1.08
N LYS A 538 -10.40 22.75 1.06
CA LYS A 538 -10.25 24.18 0.74
C LYS A 538 -9.52 24.95 1.85
N GLY A 539 -9.76 24.58 3.11
CA GLY A 539 -9.17 25.24 4.28
C GLY A 539 -7.79 24.73 4.67
N ALA A 540 -7.39 23.54 4.22
CA ALA A 540 -6.12 22.94 4.59
C ALA A 540 -4.96 23.46 3.74
N LEU A 541 -3.81 23.66 4.39
CA LEU A 541 -2.57 24.08 3.72
C LEU A 541 -2.12 23.09 2.64
N ASP A 542 -2.43 21.79 2.80
CA ASP A 542 -2.08 20.72 1.86
C ASP A 542 -3.18 20.41 0.84
N GLY A 543 -4.35 21.06 0.90
CA GLY A 543 -5.53 20.56 0.18
C GLY A 543 -5.41 20.55 -1.34
N SER A 544 -4.76 21.56 -1.93
CA SER A 544 -4.51 21.60 -3.39
C SER A 544 -3.49 20.54 -3.83
N VAL A 545 -2.43 20.36 -3.03
CA VAL A 545 -1.37 19.37 -3.24
C VAL A 545 -1.94 17.95 -3.12
N PHE A 546 -2.76 17.70 -2.10
CA PHE A 546 -3.47 16.42 -1.90
C PHE A 546 -4.41 16.11 -3.06
N ARG A 547 -5.24 17.07 -3.48
CA ARG A 547 -6.14 16.90 -4.63
C ARG A 547 -5.38 16.56 -5.90
N PHE A 548 -4.28 17.25 -6.16
CA PHE A 548 -3.44 16.96 -7.31
C PHE A 548 -2.82 15.57 -7.21
N PHE A 549 -2.26 15.22 -6.05
CA PHE A 549 -1.62 13.93 -5.87
C PHE A 549 -2.62 12.76 -6.02
N VAL A 550 -3.73 12.77 -5.27
CA VAL A 550 -4.73 11.69 -5.33
C VAL A 550 -5.52 11.72 -6.64
N GLY A 551 -6.08 12.88 -6.97
CA GLY A 551 -6.98 13.04 -8.13
C GLY A 551 -6.26 13.11 -9.47
N THR A 552 -4.94 13.35 -9.51
CA THR A 552 -4.16 13.40 -10.76
C THR A 552 -3.08 12.34 -10.81
N VAL A 553 -2.09 12.39 -9.91
CA VAL A 553 -0.91 11.52 -9.96
C VAL A 553 -1.30 10.06 -9.77
N LEU A 554 -2.02 9.74 -8.69
CA LEU A 554 -2.46 8.36 -8.42
C LEU A 554 -3.52 7.88 -9.41
N SER A 555 -4.40 8.77 -9.90
CA SER A 555 -5.52 8.35 -10.77
C SER A 555 -5.14 8.20 -12.24
N TYR A 556 -4.21 9.03 -12.75
CA TYR A 556 -3.81 9.05 -14.17
C TYR A 556 -2.35 8.68 -14.42
N GLY A 557 -1.56 8.41 -13.38
CA GLY A 557 -0.21 7.89 -13.51
C GLY A 557 -0.18 6.62 -14.33
N VAL A 558 0.80 6.50 -15.23
CA VAL A 558 0.92 5.41 -16.19
C VAL A 558 2.07 4.48 -15.78
N PRO A 559 1.81 3.21 -15.43
CA PRO A 559 2.88 2.28 -15.06
C PRO A 559 3.92 2.10 -16.17
N GLU A 560 5.18 1.82 -15.81
CA GLU A 560 6.25 1.59 -16.80
C GLU A 560 5.94 0.43 -17.77
N THR A 561 5.32 -0.64 -17.27
CA THR A 561 4.87 -1.77 -18.09
C THR A 561 3.86 -1.33 -19.15
N MET A 562 3.02 -0.32 -18.84
CA MET A 562 2.08 0.28 -19.79
C MET A 562 2.76 1.08 -20.87
N ARG A 563 3.68 1.95 -20.46
CA ARG A 563 4.43 2.78 -21.37
C ARG A 563 5.21 1.94 -22.39
N THR A 564 6.01 1.00 -21.90
CA THR A 564 6.86 0.14 -22.75
C THR A 564 6.06 -0.72 -23.73
N SER A 565 4.90 -1.25 -23.31
CA SER A 565 4.00 -1.99 -24.20
C SER A 565 3.46 -1.10 -25.33
N PHE A 566 3.04 0.12 -25.03
CA PHE A 566 2.58 1.08 -26.04
C PHE A 566 3.69 1.43 -27.04
N GLU A 567 4.89 1.75 -26.55
CA GLU A 567 6.03 2.08 -27.41
C GLU A 567 6.38 0.90 -28.36
N SER A 568 6.29 -0.33 -27.86
CA SER A 568 6.48 -1.55 -28.66
C SER A 568 5.42 -1.66 -29.77
N ASP A 569 4.14 -1.48 -29.45
CA ASP A 569 3.05 -1.56 -30.42
C ASP A 569 3.14 -0.45 -31.49
N VAL A 570 3.54 0.77 -31.09
CA VAL A 570 3.82 1.86 -32.03
C VAL A 570 4.96 1.49 -32.99
N LYS A 571 6.04 0.89 -32.48
CA LYS A 571 7.16 0.42 -33.32
C LYS A 571 6.75 -0.69 -34.26
N ALA A 572 5.83 -1.55 -33.84
CA ALA A 572 5.27 -2.63 -34.65
C ALA A 572 4.27 -2.13 -35.71
N GLY A 573 3.92 -0.84 -35.72
CA GLY A 573 2.99 -0.26 -36.69
C GLY A 573 1.53 -0.67 -36.44
N VAL A 574 1.17 -0.92 -35.17
CA VAL A 574 -0.23 -1.17 -34.80
C VAL A 574 -1.10 0.03 -35.19
N ASP A 575 -2.30 -0.26 -35.70
CA ASP A 575 -3.26 0.77 -36.14
C ASP A 575 -3.57 1.80 -35.05
N VAL A 576 -3.69 3.08 -35.44
CA VAL A 576 -3.89 4.19 -34.50
C VAL A 576 -5.19 4.08 -33.72
N ALA A 577 -6.28 3.63 -34.34
CA ALA A 577 -7.55 3.45 -33.63
C ALA A 577 -7.43 2.32 -32.59
N LEU A 578 -6.73 1.24 -32.94
CA LEU A 578 -6.43 0.16 -32.00
C LEU A 578 -5.53 0.63 -30.85
N LEU A 579 -4.51 1.45 -31.12
CA LEU A 579 -3.65 2.04 -30.09
C LEU A 579 -4.45 2.95 -29.14
N LYS A 580 -5.33 3.81 -29.66
CA LYS A 580 -6.21 4.68 -28.85
C LYS A 580 -7.11 3.86 -27.92
N LYS A 581 -7.65 2.76 -28.44
CA LYS A 581 -8.50 1.81 -27.69
C LYS A 581 -7.71 1.03 -26.63
N LYS A 582 -6.51 0.56 -26.95
CA LYS A 582 -5.68 -0.29 -26.09
C LYS A 582 -4.95 0.51 -25.00
N TYR A 583 -4.54 1.75 -25.30
CA TYR A 583 -3.75 2.59 -24.40
C TYR A 583 -4.37 3.97 -24.09
N PRO A 584 -5.64 4.06 -23.67
CA PRO A 584 -6.20 5.34 -23.21
C PRO A 584 -5.43 5.94 -22.02
N GLY A 585 -5.24 7.25 -22.02
CA GLY A 585 -4.47 7.98 -21.01
C GLY A 585 -2.96 7.84 -21.15
N ILE A 586 -2.43 7.07 -22.12
CA ILE A 586 -0.99 6.85 -22.31
C ILE A 586 -0.21 8.13 -22.55
N ALA A 587 -0.85 9.15 -23.12
CA ALA A 587 -0.24 10.45 -23.32
C ALA A 587 0.18 11.10 -21.99
N ASN A 588 -0.45 10.74 -20.85
CA ASN A 588 -0.03 11.20 -19.54
C ASN A 588 1.33 10.65 -19.11
N ALA A 589 1.90 9.62 -19.77
CA ALA A 589 3.27 9.19 -19.49
C ALA A 589 4.32 10.19 -19.99
N TYR A 590 3.93 11.11 -20.89
CA TYR A 590 4.85 11.99 -21.60
C TYR A 590 4.57 13.46 -21.28
N SER A 591 5.61 14.29 -21.39
CA SER A 591 5.41 15.73 -21.49
C SER A 591 4.70 16.05 -22.82
N LYS A 592 3.95 17.16 -22.87
CA LYS A 592 3.33 17.60 -24.12
C LYS A 592 4.36 17.78 -25.26
N PRO A 593 5.50 18.46 -25.05
CA PRO A 593 6.55 18.55 -26.08
C PRO A 593 7.09 17.18 -26.54
N SER A 594 7.35 16.26 -25.61
CA SER A 594 7.87 14.92 -25.95
C SER A 594 6.87 14.13 -26.79
N TRP A 595 5.58 14.20 -26.45
CA TRP A 595 4.51 13.58 -27.25
C TRP A 595 4.43 14.20 -28.64
N ASP A 596 4.42 15.53 -28.71
CA ASP A 596 4.29 16.24 -29.97
C ASP A 596 5.45 15.98 -30.92
N ALA A 597 6.66 15.82 -30.39
CA ALA A 597 7.82 15.47 -31.19
C ALA A 597 7.79 14.01 -31.68
N SER A 598 7.40 13.08 -30.80
CA SER A 598 7.65 11.64 -31.03
C SER A 598 6.46 10.88 -31.61
N PHE A 599 5.25 11.30 -31.23
CA PHE A 599 4.02 10.55 -31.51
C PHE A 599 3.02 11.34 -32.34
N SER A 600 2.85 12.64 -32.11
CA SER A 600 1.87 13.45 -32.86
C SER A 600 1.96 13.34 -34.39
N PRO A 601 3.16 13.27 -35.02
CA PRO A 601 3.25 13.13 -36.48
C PRO A 601 2.65 11.83 -37.03
N LYS A 602 2.56 10.77 -36.21
CA LYS A 602 2.07 9.45 -36.62
C LYS A 602 0.71 9.12 -36.03
N LEU A 603 0.46 9.53 -34.79
CA LEU A 603 -0.68 9.10 -33.97
C LEU A 603 -1.72 10.22 -33.76
N GLY A 604 -1.36 11.48 -34.02
CA GLY A 604 -2.21 12.64 -33.75
C GLY A 604 -2.07 13.19 -32.32
N ALA A 605 -2.99 14.08 -31.94
CA ALA A 605 -2.90 14.84 -30.70
C ALA A 605 -2.99 13.94 -29.46
N GLY A 606 -2.21 14.27 -28.41
CA GLY A 606 -2.22 13.51 -27.15
C GLY A 606 -3.58 13.54 -26.42
N THR A 607 -4.43 14.53 -26.70
CA THR A 607 -5.82 14.57 -26.20
C THR A 607 -6.64 13.39 -26.69
N ASP A 608 -6.37 12.90 -27.90
CA ASP A 608 -7.02 11.70 -28.45
C ASP A 608 -6.58 10.42 -27.72
N PHE A 609 -5.48 10.51 -26.98
CA PHE A 609 -4.93 9.47 -26.12
C PHE A 609 -5.13 9.80 -24.63
N GLY A 610 -6.10 10.66 -24.30
CA GLY A 610 -6.54 10.92 -22.93
C GLY A 610 -5.62 11.82 -22.10
N ALA A 611 -4.77 12.63 -22.74
CA ALA A 611 -3.92 13.59 -22.05
C ALA A 611 -4.73 14.53 -21.12
N GLN A 612 -4.20 14.77 -19.92
CA GLN A 612 -4.76 15.67 -18.90
C GLN A 612 -3.95 16.97 -18.75
N TRP A 613 -3.09 17.31 -19.72
CA TRP A 613 -2.27 18.52 -19.69
C TRP A 613 -3.13 19.78 -19.61
N GLY A 614 -2.75 20.71 -18.72
CA GLY A 614 -3.43 22.00 -18.54
C GLY A 614 -4.88 21.96 -18.02
N LYS A 615 -5.45 20.78 -17.73
CA LYS A 615 -6.85 20.67 -17.32
C LYS A 615 -7.15 21.25 -15.92
N PHE A 616 -6.12 21.43 -15.10
CA PHE A 616 -6.25 21.91 -13.72
C PHE A 616 -5.88 23.38 -13.57
N ALA A 617 -5.87 24.15 -14.66
CA ALA A 617 -5.49 25.56 -14.68
C ALA A 617 -6.42 26.53 -13.91
N ASN A 618 -7.42 26.04 -13.17
CA ASN A 618 -8.28 26.86 -12.30
C ASN A 618 -9.09 26.02 -11.29
N PRO A 619 -8.56 25.73 -10.09
CA PRO A 619 -9.39 25.41 -8.94
C PRO A 619 -9.56 26.70 -8.14
N GLY A 620 -10.65 27.43 -8.37
CA GLY A 620 -10.95 28.66 -7.62
C GLY A 620 -11.09 28.46 -6.10
#